data_AF-A0A4R2L3K1-F1
#
_entry.id   AF-A0A4R2L3K1-F1
#
_cell.length_a   1.000
_cell.length_b   1.000
_cell.length_c   1.000
_cell.angle_alpha   90.00
_cell.angle_beta   90.00
_cell.angle_gamma   90.00
#
_symmetry.space_group_name_H-M   'P 1'
#
loop_
_entity.id
_entity.type
_entity.pdbx_description
1 polymer ?
#
loop_
_entity_poly.entity_id
_entity_poly.type
_entity_poly.pdbx_seq_one_letter_code
_entity_poly.pdbx_strand_id
1 'polypeptide(L)'
;MTILESMANEREIQEHLSIVRQRIESEGLSRLELKLRYRQLVEEHQDSGLTDDARELARAESELVREIIHESTPPQPTPAEVVERLKHENPAAAESLDWQLKLEAKRNTVAEAEAALAEAEERGWAIDSEGYRRRAAALSSAQEALGEMEARVPPMLEREAQAISYEQEATELMYSGSMLENSADDGVQRNAQKMLGRADELFERAGQLRTARPFSNESAVS
;
A
#
# COMPACT_ATOMS: atom_id res chain seq x y z
N MET A 1 27.04 38.53 -9.75
CA MET A 1 26.72 37.99 -8.43
C MET A 1 28.00 37.41 -7.84
N THR A 2 28.53 38.04 -6.80
CA THR A 2 29.74 37.60 -6.11
C THR A 2 29.38 36.59 -5.01
N ILE A 3 30.30 35.71 -4.63
CA ILE A 3 30.08 34.69 -3.58
C ILE A 3 29.59 35.32 -2.26
N LEU A 4 30.01 36.55 -1.96
CA LEU A 4 29.60 37.30 -0.77
C LEU A 4 28.13 37.75 -0.80
N GLU A 5 27.60 38.11 -1.98
CA GLU A 5 26.17 38.46 -2.15
C GLU A 5 25.28 37.23 -2.00
N SER A 6 25.73 36.07 -2.49
CA SER A 6 25.00 34.79 -2.36
C SER A 6 24.89 34.33 -0.90
N MET A 7 25.97 34.50 -0.10
CA MET A 7 25.96 34.13 1.32
C MET A 7 25.14 35.07 2.20
N ALA A 8 25.00 36.34 1.80
CA ALA A 8 24.13 37.29 2.49
C ALA A 8 22.65 36.94 2.24
N ASN A 9 22.28 36.66 0.98
CA ASN A 9 20.93 36.26 0.61
C ASN A 9 20.49 34.96 1.31
N GLU A 10 21.37 33.96 1.38
CA GLU A 10 21.08 32.69 2.07
C GLU A 10 20.79 32.88 3.58
N ARG A 11 21.51 33.79 4.25
CA ARG A 11 21.26 34.10 5.67
C ARG A 11 19.93 34.80 5.88
N GLU A 12 19.58 35.74 5.01
CA GLU A 12 18.33 36.48 5.08
C GLU A 12 17.12 35.56 4.85
N ILE A 13 17.24 34.61 3.90
CA ILE A 13 16.22 33.57 3.68
C ILE A 13 16.07 32.71 4.94
N GLN A 14 17.17 32.24 5.54
CA GLN A 14 17.10 31.40 6.75
C GLN A 14 16.50 32.12 7.96
N GLU A 15 16.83 33.39 8.17
CA GLU A 15 16.24 34.20 9.24
C GLU A 15 14.74 34.38 9.03
N HIS A 16 14.32 34.66 7.80
CA HIS A 16 12.91 34.76 7.44
C HIS A 16 12.14 33.44 7.64
N LEU A 17 12.70 32.31 7.20
CA LEU A 17 12.08 30.99 7.40
C LEU A 17 11.94 30.64 8.88
N SER A 18 12.90 31.01 9.73
CA SER A 18 12.80 30.83 11.18
C SER A 18 11.60 31.58 11.77
N ILE A 19 11.35 32.81 11.32
CA ILE A 19 10.19 33.60 11.76
C ILE A 19 8.88 32.98 11.27
N VAL A 20 8.83 32.56 10.00
CA VAL A 20 7.65 31.90 9.42
C VAL A 20 7.32 30.59 10.15
N ARG A 21 8.33 29.77 10.44
CA ARG A 21 8.15 28.52 11.21
C ARG A 21 7.56 28.80 12.58
N GLN A 22 8.16 29.71 13.33
CA GLN A 22 7.69 30.08 14.67
C GLN A 22 6.25 30.62 14.63
N ARG A 23 5.89 31.38 13.60
CA ARG A 23 4.53 31.89 13.42
C ARG A 23 3.54 30.75 13.20
N ILE A 24 3.83 29.84 12.28
CA ILE A 24 2.98 28.67 11.97
C ILE A 24 2.77 27.80 13.21
N GLU A 25 3.84 27.54 13.96
CA GLU A 25 3.80 26.75 15.19
C GLU A 25 2.96 27.44 16.29
N SER A 26 3.06 28.77 16.41
CA SER A 26 2.27 29.55 17.38
C SER A 26 0.80 29.72 17.01
N GLU A 27 0.47 29.73 15.70
CA GLU A 27 -0.90 29.84 15.19
C GLU A 27 -1.69 28.53 15.40
N GLY A 28 -1.01 27.40 15.62
CA GLY A 28 -1.66 26.12 15.89
C GLY A 28 -2.54 25.63 14.74
N LEU A 29 -2.15 25.95 13.50
CA LEU A 29 -2.94 25.66 12.30
C LEU A 29 -3.26 24.17 12.18
N SER A 30 -4.51 23.86 11.86
CA SER A 30 -4.94 22.50 11.55
C SER A 30 -4.32 22.02 10.23
N ARG A 31 -4.28 20.70 10.04
CA ARG A 31 -3.73 20.06 8.83
C ARG A 31 -4.34 20.58 7.52
N LEU A 32 -5.64 20.89 7.52
CA LEU A 32 -6.32 21.41 6.34
C LEU A 32 -5.85 22.84 6.02
N GLU A 33 -5.68 23.67 7.05
CA GLU A 33 -5.20 25.05 6.93
C GLU A 33 -3.76 25.10 6.43
N LEU A 34 -2.89 24.21 6.92
CA LEU A 34 -1.53 24.06 6.40
C LEU A 34 -1.50 23.69 4.92
N LYS A 35 -2.36 22.76 4.48
CA LYS A 35 -2.47 22.38 3.06
C LYS A 35 -2.99 23.51 2.18
N LEU A 36 -3.96 24.28 2.68
CA LEU A 36 -4.48 25.47 1.98
C LEU A 36 -3.40 26.55 1.86
N ARG A 37 -2.64 26.78 2.94
CA ARG A 37 -1.51 27.72 2.95
C ARG A 37 -0.41 27.31 1.98
N TYR A 38 -0.04 26.03 1.95
CA TYR A 38 0.91 25.51 0.97
C TYR A 38 0.44 25.74 -0.47
N ARG A 39 -0.84 25.48 -0.76
CA ARG A 39 -1.41 25.74 -2.09
C ARG A 39 -1.35 27.22 -2.46
N GLN A 40 -1.70 28.12 -1.55
CA GLN A 40 -1.61 29.58 -1.77
C GLN A 40 -0.19 30.02 -2.10
N LEU A 41 0.81 29.54 -1.35
CA LEU A 41 2.23 29.85 -1.63
C LEU A 41 2.65 29.31 -3.02
N VAL A 42 2.20 28.11 -3.39
CA VAL A 42 2.46 27.53 -4.71
C VAL A 42 1.77 28.28 -5.85
N GLU A 43 0.61 28.88 -5.61
CA GLU A 43 -0.06 29.73 -6.60
C GLU A 43 0.64 31.09 -6.72
N GLU A 44 1.05 31.70 -5.60
CA GLU A 44 1.87 32.93 -5.57
C GLU A 44 3.20 32.75 -6.33
N HIS A 45 3.78 31.54 -6.33
CA HIS A 45 4.97 31.18 -7.12
C HIS A 45 4.81 31.25 -8.62
N GLN A 46 3.66 30.81 -9.09
CA GLN A 46 3.39 30.66 -10.50
C GLN A 46 2.97 31.99 -11.12
N ASP A 47 2.67 32.99 -10.30
CA ASP A 47 2.28 34.31 -10.77
C ASP A 47 3.50 35.10 -11.29
N SER A 48 3.43 35.52 -12.55
CA SER A 48 4.55 36.09 -13.33
C SER A 48 5.01 37.48 -12.87
N GLY A 49 4.39 38.04 -11.83
CA GLY A 49 4.65 39.39 -11.32
C GLY A 49 5.73 39.51 -10.23
N LEU A 50 6.27 38.39 -9.72
CA LEU A 50 7.28 38.42 -8.64
C LEU A 50 8.70 38.70 -9.16
N THR A 51 9.48 39.44 -8.38
CA THR A 51 10.94 39.54 -8.55
C THR A 51 11.60 38.19 -8.26
N ASP A 52 12.82 37.98 -8.76
CA ASP A 52 13.53 36.70 -8.57
C ASP A 52 13.76 36.38 -7.08
N ASP A 53 14.10 37.37 -6.26
CA ASP A 53 14.28 37.22 -4.81
C ASP A 53 12.96 36.84 -4.10
N ALA A 54 11.83 37.44 -4.50
CA ALA A 54 10.52 37.12 -3.93
C ALA A 54 10.06 35.70 -4.33
N ARG A 55 10.42 35.25 -5.53
CA ARG A 55 10.16 33.88 -5.99
C ARG A 55 10.97 32.85 -5.20
N GLU A 56 12.24 33.16 -4.92
CA GLU A 56 13.12 32.32 -4.10
C GLU A 56 12.62 32.22 -2.66
N LEU A 57 12.25 33.36 -2.05
CA LEU A 57 11.77 33.42 -0.68
C LEU A 57 10.49 32.61 -0.47
N ALA A 58 9.49 32.82 -1.33
CA ALA A 58 8.26 32.07 -1.21
C ALA A 58 8.52 30.55 -1.40
N ARG A 59 9.56 30.16 -2.18
CA ARG A 59 9.80 28.77 -2.56
C ARG A 59 10.34 28.04 -1.36
N ALA A 60 11.27 28.69 -0.69
CA ALA A 60 11.73 28.28 0.62
C ALA A 60 10.57 28.19 1.63
N GLU A 61 9.63 29.15 1.63
CA GLU A 61 8.44 29.07 2.49
C GLU A 61 7.54 27.87 2.15
N SER A 62 7.26 27.59 0.88
CA SER A 62 6.42 26.46 0.50
C SER A 62 7.07 25.11 0.82
N GLU A 63 8.39 25.01 0.67
CA GLU A 63 9.17 23.85 1.10
C GLU A 63 9.11 23.66 2.63
N LEU A 64 9.23 24.73 3.42
CA LEU A 64 9.06 24.71 4.88
C LEU A 64 7.65 24.27 5.30
N VAL A 65 6.58 24.82 4.70
CA VAL A 65 5.21 24.41 5.03
C VAL A 65 4.98 22.93 4.68
N ARG A 66 5.57 22.45 3.58
CA ARG A 66 5.52 21.02 3.20
C ARG A 66 6.21 20.13 4.22
N GLU A 67 7.36 20.54 4.75
CA GLU A 67 8.08 19.83 5.81
C GLU A 67 7.25 19.75 7.10
N ILE A 68 6.67 20.87 7.55
CA ILE A 68 5.80 20.92 8.73
C ILE A 68 4.57 20.02 8.58
N ILE A 69 3.95 19.97 7.39
CA ILE A 69 2.85 19.03 7.09
C ILE A 69 3.30 17.58 7.23
N HIS A 70 4.53 17.27 6.83
CA HIS A 70 5.10 15.92 6.92
C HIS A 70 5.38 15.54 8.38
N GLU A 71 6.03 16.42 9.15
CA GLU A 71 6.30 16.25 10.59
C GLU A 71 5.00 16.08 11.41
N SER A 72 3.92 16.76 11.00
CA SER A 72 2.61 16.73 11.67
C SER A 72 1.73 15.55 11.25
N THR A 73 2.15 14.73 10.28
CA THR A 73 1.38 13.56 9.83
C THR A 73 1.87 12.33 10.59
N PRO A 74 1.01 11.65 11.40
CA PRO A 74 1.41 10.38 11.96
C PRO A 74 1.81 9.43 10.82
N PRO A 75 2.89 8.64 10.98
CA PRO A 75 3.36 7.75 9.93
C PRO A 75 2.20 6.86 9.51
N GLN A 76 1.99 6.72 8.19
CA GLN A 76 1.04 5.74 7.71
C GLN A 76 1.50 4.36 8.17
N PRO A 77 0.58 3.49 8.61
CA PRO A 77 0.96 2.15 9.00
C PRO A 77 1.62 1.46 7.81
N THR A 78 2.80 0.91 8.05
CA THR A 78 3.52 0.09 7.08
C THR A 78 2.67 -1.13 6.68
N PRO A 79 2.88 -1.72 5.50
CA PRO A 79 2.16 -2.94 5.11
C PRO A 79 2.26 -4.06 6.14
N ALA A 80 3.40 -4.20 6.83
CA ALA A 80 3.58 -5.16 7.92
C ALA A 80 2.68 -4.85 9.13
N GLU A 81 2.57 -3.59 9.54
CA GLU A 81 1.67 -3.16 10.61
C GLU A 81 0.20 -3.36 10.24
N VAL A 82 -0.16 -3.16 8.97
CA VAL A 82 -1.50 -3.45 8.46
C VAL A 82 -1.81 -4.94 8.53
N VAL A 83 -0.87 -5.81 8.12
CA VAL A 83 -1.02 -7.28 8.24
C VAL A 83 -1.17 -7.69 9.70
N GLU A 84 -0.33 -7.19 10.61
CA GLU A 84 -0.43 -7.52 12.04
C GLU A 84 -1.77 -7.10 12.65
N ARG A 85 -2.28 -5.91 12.30
CA ARG A 85 -3.63 -5.50 12.72
C ARG A 85 -4.70 -6.44 12.16
N LEU A 86 -4.62 -6.77 10.86
CA LEU A 86 -5.58 -7.66 10.22
C LEU A 86 -5.56 -9.07 10.80
N LYS A 87 -4.44 -9.59 11.31
CA LYS A 87 -4.40 -10.92 11.95
C LYS A 87 -5.39 -11.05 13.12
N HIS A 88 -5.69 -9.93 13.79
CA HIS A 88 -6.63 -9.91 14.90
C HIS A 88 -8.08 -9.66 14.45
N GLU A 89 -8.29 -8.84 13.41
CA GLU A 89 -9.61 -8.43 12.95
C GLU A 89 -10.20 -9.38 11.89
N ASN A 90 -9.37 -9.84 10.96
CA ASN A 90 -9.73 -10.71 9.85
C ASN A 90 -8.51 -11.53 9.40
N PRO A 91 -8.26 -12.71 10.02
CA PRO A 91 -7.08 -13.55 9.75
C PRO A 91 -6.93 -13.94 8.27
N ALA A 92 -8.05 -14.20 7.58
CA ALA A 92 -8.06 -14.56 6.17
C ALA A 92 -7.62 -13.41 5.26
N ALA A 93 -8.09 -12.19 5.55
CA ALA A 93 -7.63 -10.99 4.84
C ALA A 93 -6.14 -10.69 5.13
N ALA A 94 -5.68 -10.95 6.36
CA ALA A 94 -4.28 -10.79 6.73
C ALA A 94 -3.37 -11.75 5.96
N GLU A 95 -3.75 -13.04 5.89
CA GLU A 95 -3.02 -14.06 5.14
C GLU A 95 -2.99 -13.74 3.64
N SER A 96 -4.12 -13.32 3.07
CA SER A 96 -4.20 -12.89 1.67
C SER A 96 -3.28 -11.72 1.37
N LEU A 97 -3.28 -10.68 2.23
CA LEU A 97 -2.41 -9.52 2.09
C LEU A 97 -0.93 -9.89 2.24
N ASP A 98 -0.58 -10.73 3.22
CA ASP A 98 0.79 -11.21 3.42
C ASP A 98 1.33 -11.95 2.19
N TRP A 99 0.52 -12.83 1.57
CA TRP A 99 0.90 -13.50 0.32
C TRP A 99 1.05 -12.55 -0.86
N GLN A 100 0.18 -11.55 -0.99
CA GLN A 100 0.31 -10.51 -2.02
C GLN A 100 1.60 -9.70 -1.84
N LEU A 101 1.91 -9.27 -0.62
CA LEU A 101 3.13 -8.53 -0.31
C LEU A 101 4.38 -9.36 -0.57
N LYS A 102 4.37 -10.65 -0.23
CA LYS A 102 5.47 -11.57 -0.55
C LYS A 102 5.67 -11.73 -2.06
N LEU A 103 4.58 -11.83 -2.83
CA LEU A 103 4.64 -11.90 -4.28
C LEU A 103 5.21 -10.61 -4.89
N GLU A 104 4.76 -9.46 -4.42
CA GLU A 104 5.28 -8.15 -4.83
C GLU A 104 6.77 -7.99 -4.48
N ALA A 105 7.17 -8.36 -3.27
CA ALA A 105 8.57 -8.33 -2.86
C ALA A 105 9.45 -9.23 -3.75
N LYS A 106 8.95 -10.39 -4.19
CA LYS A 106 9.66 -11.25 -5.13
C LYS A 106 9.76 -10.66 -6.54
N ARG A 107 8.71 -10.01 -7.04
CA ARG A 107 8.76 -9.27 -8.31
C ARG A 107 9.82 -8.17 -8.27
N ASN A 108 9.89 -7.42 -7.16
CA ASN A 108 10.92 -6.40 -6.97
C ASN A 108 12.32 -7.01 -6.93
N THR A 109 12.49 -8.16 -6.25
CA THR A 109 13.78 -8.89 -6.23
C THR A 109 14.22 -9.31 -7.64
N VAL A 110 13.29 -9.78 -8.48
CA VAL A 110 13.59 -10.12 -9.89
C VAL A 110 13.99 -8.88 -10.66
N ALA A 111 13.22 -7.78 -10.56
CA ALA A 111 13.53 -6.52 -11.23
C ALA A 111 14.90 -5.95 -10.83
N GLU A 112 15.26 -6.02 -9.54
CA GLU A 112 16.58 -5.65 -9.03
C GLU A 112 17.69 -6.55 -9.61
N ALA A 113 17.46 -7.86 -9.68
CA ALA A 113 18.42 -8.80 -10.27
C ALA A 113 18.60 -8.59 -11.78
N GLU A 114 17.52 -8.26 -12.50
CA GLU A 114 17.54 -7.91 -13.93
C GLU A 114 18.33 -6.62 -14.16
N ALA A 115 18.06 -5.56 -13.38
CA ALA A 115 18.80 -4.31 -13.44
C ALA A 115 20.29 -4.51 -13.12
N ALA A 116 20.58 -5.33 -12.09
CA ALA A 116 21.93 -5.67 -11.68
C ALA A 116 22.71 -6.50 -12.72
N LEU A 117 22.02 -7.28 -13.55
CA LEU A 117 22.62 -8.01 -14.67
C LEU A 117 22.84 -7.08 -15.87
N ALA A 118 21.86 -6.25 -16.22
CA ALA A 118 21.96 -5.27 -17.29
C ALA A 118 23.11 -4.25 -17.06
N GLU A 119 23.29 -3.79 -15.81
CA GLU A 119 24.43 -2.93 -15.45
C GLU A 119 25.78 -3.63 -15.66
N ALA A 120 25.86 -4.95 -15.40
CA ALA A 120 27.09 -5.71 -15.65
C ALA A 120 27.37 -5.83 -17.15
N GLU A 121 26.34 -5.99 -17.98
CA GLU A 121 26.44 -6.00 -19.45
C GLU A 121 26.90 -4.64 -20.00
N GLU A 122 26.30 -3.54 -19.52
CA GLU A 122 26.68 -2.18 -19.91
C GLU A 122 28.13 -1.84 -19.54
N ARG A 123 28.59 -2.32 -18.38
CA ARG A 123 29.98 -2.19 -17.93
C ARG A 123 30.95 -3.12 -18.67
N GLY A 124 30.48 -3.90 -19.64
CA GLY A 124 31.30 -4.77 -20.47
C GLY A 124 31.90 -5.95 -19.71
N TRP A 125 31.24 -6.41 -18.63
CA TRP A 125 31.68 -7.63 -17.96
C TRP A 125 31.58 -8.80 -18.93
N ALA A 126 32.65 -9.58 -19.02
CA ALA A 126 32.66 -10.75 -19.88
C ALA A 126 31.62 -11.77 -19.40
N ILE A 127 30.84 -12.32 -20.34
CA ILE A 127 29.75 -13.28 -20.05
C ILE A 127 30.28 -14.53 -19.31
N ASP A 128 31.53 -14.91 -19.57
CA ASP A 128 32.22 -16.03 -18.93
C ASP A 128 32.82 -15.68 -17.56
N SER A 129 32.85 -14.40 -17.20
CA SER A 129 33.32 -13.95 -15.89
C SER A 129 32.48 -14.57 -14.77
N GLU A 130 33.14 -14.92 -13.67
CA GLU A 130 32.46 -15.50 -12.51
C GLU A 130 31.41 -14.56 -11.93
N GLY A 131 31.68 -13.25 -11.94
CA GLY A 131 30.74 -12.22 -11.48
C GLY A 131 29.46 -12.15 -12.30
N TYR A 132 29.57 -12.23 -13.63
CA TYR A 132 28.41 -12.27 -14.53
C TYR A 132 27.60 -13.55 -14.32
N ARG A 133 28.26 -14.72 -14.32
CA ARG A 133 27.60 -16.02 -14.12
C ARG A 133 26.85 -16.12 -12.80
N ARG A 134 27.40 -15.60 -11.70
CA ARG A 134 26.72 -15.57 -10.40
C ARG A 134 25.46 -14.71 -10.43
N ARG A 135 25.48 -13.55 -11.10
CA ARG A 135 24.30 -12.67 -11.26
C ARG A 135 23.24 -13.31 -12.14
N ALA A 136 23.63 -13.92 -13.26
CA ALA A 136 22.71 -14.65 -14.14
C ALA A 136 22.04 -15.83 -13.42
N ALA A 137 22.79 -16.58 -12.61
CA ALA A 137 22.23 -17.67 -11.80
C ALA A 137 21.27 -17.15 -10.72
N ALA A 138 21.59 -16.03 -10.06
CA ALA A 138 20.71 -15.40 -9.08
C ALA A 138 19.40 -14.92 -9.72
N LEU A 139 19.47 -14.33 -10.92
CA LEU A 139 18.29 -13.94 -11.69
C LEU A 139 17.43 -15.16 -12.04
N SER A 140 18.04 -16.22 -12.59
CA SER A 140 17.33 -17.45 -12.94
C SER A 140 16.62 -18.08 -11.73
N SER A 141 17.31 -18.13 -10.57
CA SER A 141 16.73 -18.66 -9.33
C SER A 141 15.58 -17.79 -8.80
N ALA A 142 15.72 -16.46 -8.90
CA ALA A 142 14.66 -15.53 -8.51
C ALA A 142 13.43 -15.64 -9.42
N GLN A 143 13.63 -15.80 -10.73
CA GLN A 143 12.56 -16.01 -11.71
C GLN A 143 11.84 -17.34 -11.52
N GLU A 144 12.57 -18.42 -11.23
CA GLU A 144 11.97 -19.73 -10.91
C GLU A 144 11.09 -19.63 -9.66
N ALA A 145 11.62 -19.04 -8.57
CA ALA A 145 10.87 -18.84 -7.34
C ALA A 145 9.64 -17.93 -7.54
N LEU A 146 9.75 -16.89 -8.37
CA LEU A 146 8.61 -16.04 -8.74
C LEU A 146 7.56 -16.84 -9.52
N GLY A 147 7.97 -17.62 -10.52
CA GLY A 147 7.06 -18.46 -11.31
C GLY A 147 6.30 -19.46 -10.45
N GLU A 148 6.95 -20.08 -9.47
CA GLU A 148 6.27 -20.95 -8.50
C GLU A 148 5.23 -20.20 -7.67
N MET A 149 5.56 -18.99 -7.20
CA MET A 149 4.62 -18.18 -6.43
C MET A 149 3.46 -17.68 -7.30
N GLU A 150 3.71 -17.25 -8.53
CA GLU A 150 2.68 -16.82 -9.49
C GLU A 150 1.75 -17.95 -9.91
N ALA A 151 2.23 -19.20 -9.91
CA ALA A 151 1.38 -20.36 -10.13
C ALA A 151 0.48 -20.69 -8.92
N ARG A 152 0.92 -20.36 -7.71
CA ARG A 152 0.27 -20.79 -6.46
C ARG A 152 -0.64 -19.74 -5.84
N VAL A 153 -0.19 -18.49 -5.79
CA VAL A 153 -0.83 -17.42 -5.02
C VAL A 153 -2.15 -16.94 -5.65
N PRO A 154 -2.24 -16.61 -6.95
CA PRO A 154 -3.48 -16.11 -7.54
C PRO A 154 -4.68 -17.08 -7.40
N PRO A 155 -4.56 -18.38 -7.70
CA PRO A 155 -5.68 -19.32 -7.51
C PRO A 155 -6.11 -19.49 -6.05
N MET A 156 -5.21 -19.28 -5.09
CA MET A 156 -5.55 -19.30 -3.67
C MET A 156 -6.30 -18.03 -3.26
N LEU A 157 -5.83 -16.86 -3.72
CA LEU A 157 -6.50 -15.57 -3.47
C LEU A 157 -7.89 -15.51 -4.10
N GLU A 158 -8.07 -16.06 -5.30
CA GLU A 158 -9.37 -16.16 -5.97
C GLU A 158 -10.35 -17.03 -5.17
N ARG A 159 -9.86 -18.16 -4.63
CA ARG A 159 -10.66 -19.04 -3.77
C ARG A 159 -11.08 -18.33 -2.47
N GLU A 160 -10.17 -17.60 -1.85
CA GLU A 160 -10.49 -16.83 -0.64
C GLU A 160 -11.50 -15.71 -0.93
N ALA A 161 -11.31 -14.98 -2.03
CA ALA A 161 -12.27 -13.96 -2.46
C ALA A 161 -13.66 -14.55 -2.71
N GLN A 162 -13.74 -15.74 -3.31
CA GLN A 162 -14.99 -16.45 -3.52
C GLN A 162 -15.61 -16.93 -2.19
N ALA A 163 -14.80 -17.41 -1.24
CA ALA A 163 -15.27 -17.79 0.09
C ALA A 163 -15.86 -16.58 0.84
N ILE A 164 -15.17 -15.44 0.82
CA ILE A 164 -15.65 -14.17 1.41
C ILE A 164 -16.98 -13.75 0.76
N SER A 165 -17.09 -13.84 -0.57
CA SER A 165 -18.34 -13.50 -1.27
C SER A 165 -19.51 -14.38 -0.82
N TYR A 166 -19.29 -15.68 -0.62
CA TYR A 166 -20.33 -16.57 -0.11
C TYR A 166 -20.72 -16.24 1.33
N GLU A 167 -19.78 -15.88 2.20
CA GLU A 167 -20.08 -15.49 3.58
C GLU A 167 -20.85 -14.17 3.67
N GLN A 168 -20.55 -13.21 2.79
CA GLN A 168 -21.29 -11.95 2.72
C GLN A 168 -22.75 -12.21 2.30
N GLU A 169 -22.97 -12.99 1.23
CA GLU A 169 -24.31 -13.39 0.78
C GLU A 169 -25.05 -14.18 1.87
N ALA A 170 -24.37 -15.12 2.55
CA ALA A 170 -24.94 -15.88 3.65
C ALA A 170 -25.35 -14.98 4.82
N THR A 171 -24.52 -14.00 5.18
CA THR A 171 -24.80 -13.06 6.26
C THR A 171 -26.02 -12.19 5.95
N GLU A 172 -26.15 -11.71 4.71
CA GLU A 172 -27.32 -10.94 4.27
C GLU A 172 -28.61 -11.76 4.31
N LEU A 173 -28.55 -13.01 3.83
CA LEU A 173 -29.67 -13.96 3.91
C LEU A 173 -30.04 -14.30 5.35
N MET A 174 -29.04 -14.50 6.22
CA MET A 174 -29.24 -14.79 7.63
C MET A 174 -29.92 -13.62 8.34
N TYR A 175 -29.47 -12.38 8.10
CA TYR A 175 -30.08 -11.17 8.65
C TYR A 175 -31.53 -11.00 8.16
N SER A 176 -31.76 -11.11 6.86
CA SER A 176 -33.10 -10.97 6.26
C SER A 176 -34.04 -12.08 6.74
N GLY A 177 -33.57 -13.32 6.81
CA GLY A 177 -34.32 -14.47 7.30
C GLY A 177 -34.70 -14.33 8.78
N SER A 178 -33.76 -13.94 9.62
CA SER A 178 -33.99 -13.77 11.07
C SER A 178 -35.04 -12.70 11.37
N MET A 179 -35.09 -11.62 10.59
CA MET A 179 -36.11 -10.57 10.73
C MET A 179 -37.52 -11.05 10.37
N LEU A 180 -37.64 -12.11 9.57
CA LEU A 180 -38.90 -12.65 9.04
C LEU A 180 -39.33 -13.97 9.71
N GLU A 181 -38.46 -14.61 10.49
CA GLU A 181 -38.65 -15.94 11.08
C GLU A 181 -39.88 -16.04 11.99
N ASN A 182 -40.22 -14.92 12.66
CA ASN A 182 -41.36 -14.82 13.57
C ASN A 182 -42.59 -14.15 12.93
N SER A 183 -42.64 -14.08 11.60
CA SER A 183 -43.82 -13.58 10.91
C SER A 183 -45.05 -14.43 11.23
N ALA A 184 -46.20 -13.78 11.45
CA ALA A 184 -47.48 -14.44 11.62
C ALA A 184 -48.05 -15.00 10.29
N ASP A 185 -47.41 -14.69 9.16
CA ASP A 185 -47.76 -15.20 7.84
C ASP A 185 -46.92 -16.45 7.50
N ASP A 186 -47.59 -17.61 7.36
CA ASP A 186 -46.97 -18.90 7.03
C ASP A 186 -46.17 -18.90 5.71
N GLY A 187 -46.55 -18.05 4.75
CA GLY A 187 -45.82 -17.88 3.49
C GLY A 187 -44.50 -17.15 3.71
N VAL A 188 -44.52 -16.07 4.49
CA VAL A 188 -43.34 -15.30 4.88
C VAL A 188 -42.40 -16.14 5.75
N GLN A 189 -42.93 -16.88 6.72
CA GLN A 189 -42.14 -17.74 7.60
C GLN A 189 -41.43 -18.87 6.82
N ARG A 190 -42.11 -19.51 5.86
CA ARG A 190 -41.47 -20.51 4.98
C ARG A 190 -40.38 -19.90 4.11
N ASN A 191 -40.54 -18.66 3.67
CA ASN A 191 -39.50 -17.97 2.91
C ASN A 191 -38.28 -17.67 3.79
N ALA A 192 -38.50 -17.21 5.03
CA ALA A 192 -37.45 -16.99 6.02
C ALA A 192 -36.61 -18.27 6.25
N GLN A 193 -37.27 -19.41 6.46
CA GLN A 193 -36.59 -20.70 6.63
C GLN A 193 -35.75 -21.11 5.41
N LYS A 194 -36.23 -20.83 4.19
CA LYS A 194 -35.43 -21.08 2.97
C LYS A 194 -34.21 -20.17 2.89
N MET A 195 -34.35 -18.90 3.26
CA MET A 195 -33.21 -17.96 3.31
C MET A 195 -32.16 -18.42 4.32
N LEU A 196 -32.58 -18.82 5.52
CA LEU A 196 -31.68 -19.35 6.56
C LEU A 196 -30.98 -20.63 6.10
N GLY A 197 -31.72 -21.60 5.55
CA GLY A 197 -31.11 -22.84 5.03
C GLY A 197 -30.13 -22.57 3.89
N ARG A 198 -30.40 -21.58 3.03
CA ARG A 198 -29.48 -21.17 1.97
C ARG A 198 -28.23 -20.47 2.52
N ALA A 199 -28.36 -19.69 3.60
CA ALA A 199 -27.22 -19.09 4.28
C ALA A 199 -26.27 -20.16 4.83
N ASP A 200 -26.82 -21.21 5.46
CA ASP A 200 -26.03 -22.34 5.97
C ASP A 200 -25.25 -23.05 4.85
N GLU A 201 -25.90 -23.32 3.71
CA GLU A 201 -25.23 -23.91 2.53
C GLU A 201 -24.07 -23.05 2.01
N LEU A 202 -24.23 -21.72 2.02
CA LEU A 202 -23.21 -20.79 1.57
C LEU A 202 -22.03 -20.72 2.54
N PHE A 203 -22.29 -20.71 3.85
CA PHE A 203 -21.24 -20.84 4.86
C PHE A 203 -20.48 -22.16 4.73
N GLU A 204 -21.18 -23.27 4.47
CA GLU A 204 -20.53 -24.56 4.25
C GLU A 204 -19.63 -24.55 3.02
N ARG A 205 -20.11 -23.99 1.90
CA ARG A 205 -19.30 -23.82 0.67
C ARG A 205 -18.08 -22.93 0.89
N ALA A 206 -18.23 -21.83 1.63
CA ALA A 206 -17.10 -20.98 2.00
C ALA A 206 -16.07 -21.75 2.83
N GLY A 207 -16.51 -22.53 3.82
CA GLY A 207 -15.65 -23.41 4.61
C GLY A 207 -14.94 -24.48 3.75
N GLN A 208 -15.63 -25.07 2.78
CA GLN A 208 -15.04 -26.03 1.83
C GLN A 208 -13.96 -25.38 0.95
N LEU A 209 -14.16 -24.14 0.49
CA LEU A 209 -13.17 -23.42 -0.32
C LEU A 209 -11.87 -23.16 0.45
N ARG A 210 -11.96 -22.84 1.75
CA ARG A 210 -10.78 -22.61 2.61
C ARG A 210 -10.09 -23.89 3.05
N THR A 211 -10.85 -24.96 3.27
CA THR A 211 -10.31 -26.27 3.70
C THR A 211 -9.88 -27.16 2.54
N ALA A 212 -10.30 -26.85 1.31
CA ALA A 212 -9.75 -27.40 0.09
C ALA A 212 -8.27 -26.97 -0.03
N ARG A 213 -7.40 -27.73 0.65
CA ARG A 213 -5.96 -27.52 0.68
C ARG A 213 -5.48 -27.25 -0.74
N PRO A 214 -4.61 -26.26 -0.95
CA PRO A 214 -4.06 -26.00 -2.27
C PRO A 214 -3.43 -27.26 -2.84
N PHE A 215 -2.57 -27.96 -2.09
CA PHE A 215 -1.97 -29.25 -2.43
C PHE A 215 -1.46 -29.91 -1.13
N SER A 216 -1.19 -31.23 -1.13
CA SER A 216 -0.50 -31.92 -0.01
C SER A 216 0.97 -31.46 0.08
N ASN A 217 1.45 -31.24 1.30
CA ASN A 217 2.81 -30.81 1.65
C ASN A 217 3.94 -31.82 1.30
N GLU A 218 3.71 -32.80 0.43
CA GLU A 218 4.64 -33.93 0.28
C GLU A 218 5.84 -33.69 -0.66
N SER A 219 5.94 -32.55 -1.35
CA SER A 219 7.00 -32.37 -2.36
C SER A 219 7.90 -31.15 -2.17
N ALA A 220 7.79 -30.37 -1.09
CA ALA A 220 8.52 -29.10 -0.94
C ALA A 220 9.63 -29.12 0.14
N VAL A 221 9.97 -30.27 0.71
CA VAL A 221 11.14 -30.43 1.58
C VAL A 221 11.87 -31.72 1.21
N SER A 222 12.69 -31.67 0.16
CA SER A 222 13.85 -32.55 -0.06
C SER A 222 14.80 -31.88 -1.06
#